data_AF-A0A2J0LRR4-F1
#
_entry.id   AF-A0A2J0LRR4-F1
#
_cell.length_a   1.000
_cell.length_b   1.000
_cell.length_c   1.000
_cell.angle_alpha   90.00
_cell.angle_beta   90.00
_cell.angle_gamma   90.00
#
_symmetry.space_group_name_H-M   'P 1'
#
loop_
_entity.id
_entity.type
_entity.pdbx_description
1 polymer ?
#
loop_
_entity_poly.entity_id
_entity_poly.type
_entity_poly.pdbx_seq_one_letter_code
_entity_poly.pdbx_strand_id
1 'polypeptide(L)'
;MKIIKLKIFSIFILMSLCFSLHRALAEEALTWSDCIRETKKNHPDLISAEESINQKKADKVITRSDLYPQVDVSADYSRIKTTTEKDSYSYGVSGSQLIFNGAKTLNDLKAASENIKAAQYSYRFVSSEVRYRLRSAFISLLKAQELMKITEEIARIRRDNLILITL
;
A
#
# COMPACT_ATOMS: atom_id res chain seq x y z
N MET A 1 -51.69 12.17 11.39
CA MET A 1 -50.57 11.58 10.62
C MET A 1 -49.20 12.31 10.77
N LYS A 2 -49.11 13.51 11.37
CA LYS A 2 -47.82 14.21 11.58
C LYS A 2 -47.03 13.70 12.82
N ILE A 3 -47.73 13.35 13.90
CA ILE A 3 -47.12 12.91 15.17
C ILE A 3 -46.42 11.53 15.04
N ILE A 4 -46.97 10.64 14.22
CA ILE A 4 -46.41 9.30 13.96
C ILE A 4 -45.11 9.39 13.15
N LYS A 5 -45.03 10.29 12.17
CA LYS A 5 -43.80 10.52 11.38
C LYS A 5 -42.67 11.13 12.22
N LEU A 6 -43.00 11.99 13.20
CA LEU A 6 -42.02 12.58 14.11
C LEU A 6 -41.44 11.54 15.09
N LYS A 7 -42.27 10.61 15.60
CA LYS A 7 -41.79 9.51 16.45
C LYS A 7 -40.90 8.51 15.68
N ILE A 8 -41.23 8.21 14.42
CA ILE A 8 -40.42 7.34 13.56
C ILE A 8 -39.06 7.99 13.25
N PHE A 9 -39.04 9.30 12.97
CA PHE A 9 -37.79 10.04 12.74
C PHE A 9 -36.91 10.10 14.00
N SER A 10 -37.52 10.28 15.18
CA SER A 10 -36.80 10.25 16.47
C SER A 10 -36.21 8.86 16.78
N ILE A 11 -36.90 7.78 16.44
CA ILE A 11 -36.40 6.40 16.59
C ILE A 11 -35.23 6.14 15.64
N PHE A 12 -35.30 6.65 14.41
CA PHE A 12 -34.23 6.51 13.42
C PHE A 12 -32.96 7.27 13.85
N ILE A 13 -33.12 8.47 14.43
CA ILE A 13 -32.02 9.24 15.03
C ILE A 13 -31.42 8.50 16.23
N LEU A 14 -32.26 7.95 17.11
CA LEU A 14 -31.80 7.19 18.28
C LEU A 14 -31.02 5.92 17.87
N MET A 15 -31.48 5.23 16.82
CA MET A 15 -30.84 4.02 16.29
C MET A 15 -29.53 4.32 15.56
N SER A 16 -29.45 5.46 14.84
CA SER A 16 -28.21 5.99 14.26
C SER A 16 -27.19 6.38 15.32
N LEU A 17 -27.65 6.99 16.42
CA LEU A 17 -26.80 7.37 17.55
C LEU A 17 -26.29 6.14 18.31
N CYS A 18 -27.13 5.11 18.45
CA CYS A 18 -26.77 3.84 19.08
C CYS A 18 -25.75 3.02 18.26
N PHE A 19 -25.81 3.12 16.92
CA PHE A 19 -24.82 2.51 16.01
C PHE A 19 -23.47 3.23 16.05
N SER A 20 -23.47 4.54 16.33
CA SER A 20 -22.25 5.34 16.49
C SER A 20 -21.56 5.07 17.83
N LEU A 21 -22.35 4.85 18.90
CA LEU A 21 -21.81 4.52 20.23
C LEU A 21 -21.09 3.16 20.27
N HIS A 22 -21.56 2.16 19.51
CA HIS A 22 -20.91 0.85 19.46
C HIS A 22 -19.49 0.88 18.87
N ARG A 23 -19.16 1.87 18.03
CA ARG A 23 -17.79 2.00 17.47
C ARG A 23 -16.80 2.62 18.45
N ALA A 24 -17.27 3.28 19.51
CA ALA A 24 -16.42 3.95 20.50
C ALA A 24 -15.90 3.01 21.61
N LEU A 25 -16.46 1.80 21.72
CA LEU A 25 -16.14 0.84 22.80
C LEU A 25 -15.27 -0.33 22.32
N ALA A 26 -14.41 -0.11 21.32
CA ALA A 26 -13.36 -1.05 20.94
C ALA A 26 -12.00 -0.45 21.29
N GLU A 27 -11.83 -0.08 22.56
CA GLU A 27 -10.51 0.12 23.14
C GLU A 27 -9.92 -1.25 23.49
N GLU A 28 -9.72 -2.08 22.47
CA GLU A 28 -8.85 -3.24 22.61
C GLU A 28 -7.44 -2.69 22.75
N ALA A 29 -6.84 -2.89 23.91
CA ALA A 29 -5.43 -2.60 24.14
C ALA A 29 -4.62 -3.33 23.05
N LEU A 30 -4.16 -2.57 22.05
CA LEU A 30 -3.45 -3.10 20.88
C LEU A 30 -2.28 -3.96 21.36
N THR A 31 -2.40 -5.27 21.17
CA THR A 31 -1.33 -6.19 21.52
C THR A 31 -0.24 -6.11 20.46
N TRP A 32 0.99 -6.48 20.82
CA TRP A 32 2.11 -6.53 19.86
C TRP A 32 1.78 -7.36 18.60
N SER A 33 1.03 -8.45 18.75
CA SER A 33 0.56 -9.28 17.65
C SER A 33 -0.38 -8.53 16.70
N ASP A 34 -1.28 -7.71 17.24
CA ASP A 34 -2.22 -6.94 16.43
C ASP A 34 -1.49 -5.84 15.66
N CYS A 35 -0.52 -5.17 16.28
CA CYS A 35 0.35 -4.21 15.61
C CYS A 35 1.11 -4.82 14.42
N ILE A 36 1.63 -6.04 14.56
CA ILE A 36 2.29 -6.74 13.44
C ILE A 36 1.29 -7.04 12.33
N ARG A 37 0.10 -7.56 12.68
CA ARG A 37 -0.92 -7.94 11.71
C ARG A 37 -1.36 -6.75 10.87
N GLU A 38 -1.69 -5.63 11.53
CA GLU A 38 -2.11 -4.41 10.86
C GLU A 38 -0.99 -3.80 10.02
N THR A 39 0.25 -3.78 10.54
CA THR A 39 1.41 -3.30 9.79
C THR A 39 1.63 -4.13 8.53
N LYS A 40 1.60 -5.47 8.62
CA LYS A 40 1.79 -6.33 7.46
C LYS A 40 0.73 -6.10 6.39
N LYS A 41 -0.51 -5.81 6.79
CA LYS A 41 -1.64 -5.64 5.88
C LYS A 41 -1.65 -4.27 5.19
N ASN A 42 -1.29 -3.21 5.91
CA ASN A 42 -1.56 -1.84 5.46
C ASN A 42 -0.29 -1.00 5.24
N HIS A 43 0.91 -1.47 5.59
CA HIS A 43 2.11 -0.63 5.52
C HIS A 43 2.53 -0.35 4.07
N PRO A 44 2.60 0.93 3.64
CA PRO A 44 2.82 1.30 2.24
C PRO A 44 4.17 0.83 1.70
N ASP A 45 5.22 0.82 2.51
CA ASP A 45 6.55 0.37 2.05
C ASP A 45 6.56 -1.13 1.71
N LEU A 46 5.78 -1.94 2.45
CA LEU A 46 5.66 -3.37 2.18
C LEU A 46 4.88 -3.62 0.89
N ILE A 47 3.77 -2.90 0.70
CA ILE A 47 2.95 -2.97 -0.52
C ILE A 47 3.79 -2.53 -1.71
N SER A 48 4.49 -1.40 -1.62
CA SER A 48 5.36 -0.90 -2.69
C SER A 48 6.48 -1.89 -3.03
N ALA A 49 7.08 -2.53 -2.02
CA ALA A 49 8.12 -3.52 -2.24
C ALA A 49 7.57 -4.82 -2.86
N GLU A 50 6.35 -5.22 -2.51
CA GLU A 50 5.63 -6.34 -3.14
C GLU A 50 5.31 -6.04 -4.59
N GLU A 51 4.81 -4.84 -4.90
CA GLU A 51 4.54 -4.43 -6.29
C GLU A 51 5.81 -4.32 -7.13
N SER A 52 6.95 -3.97 -6.53
CA SER A 52 8.25 -4.05 -7.20
C SER A 52 8.58 -5.49 -7.64
N ILE A 53 8.26 -6.50 -6.82
CA ILE A 53 8.41 -7.91 -7.22
C ILE A 53 7.47 -8.24 -8.39
N ASN A 54 6.21 -7.79 -8.33
CA ASN A 54 5.24 -8.02 -9.40
C ASN A 54 5.67 -7.37 -10.72
N GLN A 55 6.23 -6.16 -10.66
CA GLN A 55 6.84 -5.50 -11.81
C GLN A 55 7.97 -6.37 -12.40
N LYS A 56 8.89 -6.90 -11.58
CA LYS A 56 9.97 -7.77 -12.09
C LYS A 56 9.46 -9.09 -12.67
N LYS A 57 8.34 -9.62 -12.16
CA LYS A 57 7.68 -10.77 -12.77
C LYS A 57 7.11 -10.42 -14.14
N ALA A 58 6.46 -9.26 -14.28
CA ALA A 58 5.95 -8.77 -15.56
C ALA A 58 7.09 -8.51 -16.56
N ASP A 59 8.20 -7.89 -16.12
CA ASP A 59 9.40 -7.68 -16.93
C ASP A 59 9.92 -9.02 -17.49
N LYS A 60 9.96 -10.08 -16.67
CA LYS A 60 10.35 -11.41 -17.15
C LYS A 60 9.40 -11.97 -18.20
N VAL A 61 8.10 -11.72 -18.09
CA VAL A 61 7.11 -12.13 -19.11
C VAL A 61 7.33 -11.36 -20.41
N ILE A 62 7.65 -10.07 -20.33
CA ILE A 62 8.02 -9.25 -21.49
C ILE A 62 9.29 -9.83 -22.15
N THR A 63 10.37 -10.07 -21.40
CA THR A 63 11.60 -10.70 -21.94
C THR A 63 11.33 -12.09 -22.54
N ARG A 64 10.37 -12.84 -21.99
CA ARG A 64 9.96 -14.12 -22.57
C ARG A 64 9.23 -13.96 -23.91
N SER A 65 8.54 -12.83 -24.11
CA SER A 65 7.79 -12.55 -25.34
C SER A 65 8.71 -12.43 -26.55
N ASP A 66 9.96 -12.02 -26.35
CA ASP A 66 11.00 -11.96 -27.39
C ASP A 66 11.32 -13.32 -28.05
N LEU A 67 10.91 -14.43 -27.42
CA LEU A 67 11.05 -15.78 -27.99
C LEU A 67 9.94 -16.11 -29.01
N TYR A 68 8.90 -15.29 -29.10
CA TYR A 68 7.72 -15.51 -29.93
C TYR A 68 7.60 -14.45 -31.03
N PRO A 69 6.84 -14.74 -32.11
CA PRO A 69 6.67 -13.78 -33.19
C PRO A 69 5.88 -12.58 -32.69
N GLN A 70 6.39 -11.39 -32.97
CA GLN A 70 5.68 -10.14 -32.73
C GLN A 70 4.84 -9.84 -33.97
N VAL A 71 3.56 -9.55 -33.76
CA VAL A 71 2.63 -9.20 -34.82
C VAL A 71 2.06 -7.82 -34.51
N ASP A 72 2.31 -6.90 -35.42
CA ASP A 72 1.92 -5.51 -35.31
C ASP A 72 0.88 -5.18 -36.40
N VAL A 73 -0.11 -4.40 -36.01
CA VAL A 73 -1.16 -3.91 -36.91
C VAL A 73 -1.15 -2.39 -36.85
N SER A 74 -0.99 -1.75 -37.99
CA SER A 74 -0.98 -0.29 -38.10
C SER A 74 -2.09 0.20 -39.02
N ALA A 75 -2.66 1.35 -38.67
CA ALA A 75 -3.64 2.08 -39.45
C ALA A 75 -3.31 3.57 -39.34
N ASP A 76 -2.99 4.19 -40.46
CA ASP A 76 -2.51 5.55 -40.52
C ASP A 76 -3.37 6.37 -41.49
N TYR A 77 -3.64 7.61 -41.10
CA TYR A 77 -4.31 8.61 -41.91
C TYR A 77 -3.44 9.86 -41.97
N SER A 78 -3.15 10.31 -43.18
CA SER A 78 -2.36 11.51 -43.40
C SER A 78 -3.03 12.40 -44.42
N ARG A 79 -3.15 13.69 -44.08
CA ARG A 79 -3.66 14.74 -44.96
C ARG A 79 -2.57 15.77 -45.16
N ILE A 80 -2.17 15.97 -46.41
CA ILE A 80 -1.20 17.00 -46.78
C ILE A 80 -1.95 18.10 -47.52
N LYS A 81 -1.92 19.32 -46.95
CA LYS A 81 -2.44 20.52 -47.60
C LYS A 81 -1.29 21.25 -48.31
N THR A 82 -1.22 21.05 -49.62
CA THR A 82 -0.43 21.89 -50.54
C THR A 82 -1.42 22.57 -51.51
N THR A 83 -0.99 23.03 -52.69
CA THR A 83 -1.87 23.63 -53.72
C THR A 83 -3.02 22.70 -54.13
N THR A 84 -2.90 21.40 -53.86
CA THR A 84 -3.97 20.38 -53.95
C THR A 84 -4.05 19.63 -52.62
N GLU A 85 -5.25 19.45 -52.07
CA GLU A 85 -5.49 18.62 -50.88
C GLU A 85 -5.39 17.15 -51.26
N LYS A 86 -4.51 16.39 -50.58
CA LYS A 86 -4.35 14.95 -50.79
C LYS A 86 -4.49 14.20 -49.48
N ASP A 87 -5.46 13.28 -49.47
CA ASP A 87 -5.70 12.35 -48.38
C ASP A 87 -5.06 11.00 -48.69
N SER A 88 -4.40 10.42 -47.69
CA SER A 88 -3.80 9.09 -47.75
C SER A 88 -4.25 8.28 -46.55
N TYR A 89 -4.75 7.08 -46.83
CA TYR A 89 -5.10 6.07 -45.85
C TYR A 89 -4.20 4.86 -46.08
N SER A 90 -3.56 4.35 -45.04
CA SER A 90 -2.73 3.16 -45.12
C SER A 90 -3.05 2.21 -43.98
N TYR A 91 -3.18 0.94 -44.30
CA TYR A 91 -3.38 -0.15 -43.35
C TYR A 91 -2.30 -1.19 -43.60
N GLY A 92 -1.69 -1.69 -42.53
CA GLY A 92 -0.60 -2.64 -42.61
C GLY A 92 -0.66 -3.67 -41.49
N VAL A 93 -0.26 -4.90 -41.80
CA VAL A 93 0.00 -5.95 -40.80
C VAL A 93 1.41 -6.44 -41.05
N SER A 94 2.25 -6.43 -40.01
CA SER A 94 3.63 -6.89 -40.09
C SER A 94 3.92 -7.89 -38.97
N GLY A 95 4.61 -8.97 -39.31
CA GLY A 95 5.09 -9.95 -38.34
C GLY A 95 6.62 -10.00 -38.35
N SER A 96 7.25 -10.01 -37.18
CA SER A 96 8.68 -10.18 -37.04
C SER A 96 9.02 -11.27 -36.03
N GLN A 97 9.95 -12.16 -36.38
CA GLN A 97 10.47 -13.20 -35.49
C GLN A 97 11.98 -13.19 -35.54
N LEU A 98 12.59 -13.16 -34.36
CA LEU A 98 14.02 -13.32 -34.22
C LEU A 98 14.39 -14.79 -34.40
N ILE A 99 15.17 -15.11 -35.44
CA ILE A 99 15.58 -16.49 -35.72
C ILE A 99 16.74 -16.91 -34.81
N PHE A 100 17.76 -16.06 -34.67
CA PHE A 100 18.91 -16.34 -33.81
C PHE A 100 19.66 -15.06 -33.44
N ASN A 101 20.06 -14.92 -32.18
CA ASN A 101 20.82 -13.78 -31.67
C ASN A 101 22.01 -14.16 -30.76
N GLY A 102 22.60 -15.34 -30.97
CA GLY A 102 23.76 -15.76 -30.19
C GLY A 102 23.45 -16.07 -28.72
N ALA A 103 22.29 -16.66 -28.44
CA ALA A 103 21.81 -16.99 -27.09
C ALA A 103 21.56 -15.80 -26.15
N LYS A 104 21.55 -14.56 -26.66
CA LYS A 104 21.29 -13.36 -25.86
C LYS A 104 19.93 -13.43 -25.14
N THR A 105 18.86 -13.85 -25.82
CA THR A 105 17.52 -13.92 -25.22
C THR A 105 17.46 -14.89 -24.02
N LEU A 106 18.21 -16.01 -24.08
CA LEU A 106 18.27 -16.96 -22.98
C LEU A 106 18.98 -16.36 -21.76
N ASN A 107 20.07 -15.62 -22.00
CA ASN A 107 20.80 -14.93 -20.94
C ASN A 107 19.96 -13.79 -20.33
N ASP A 108 19.23 -13.04 -21.15
CA ASP A 108 18.32 -11.99 -20.69
C ASP A 108 17.20 -12.60 -19.82
N LEU A 109 16.62 -13.74 -20.22
CA LEU A 109 15.60 -14.44 -19.44
C LEU A 109 16.15 -14.93 -18.09
N LYS A 110 17.39 -15.42 -18.07
CA LYS A 110 18.08 -15.81 -16.84
C LYS A 110 18.32 -14.59 -15.95
N ALA A 111 18.82 -13.49 -16.51
CA ALA A 111 19.02 -12.23 -15.78
C ALA A 111 17.70 -11.71 -15.18
N ALA A 112 16.60 -11.74 -15.95
CA ALA A 112 15.27 -11.37 -15.46
C ALA A 112 14.83 -12.25 -14.27
N SER A 113 15.16 -13.54 -14.28
CA SER A 113 14.86 -14.44 -13.16
C SER A 113 15.67 -14.11 -11.90
N GLU A 114 16.95 -13.72 -12.04
CA GLU A 114 17.77 -13.27 -10.92
C GLU A 114 17.32 -11.90 -10.41
N ASN A 115 16.84 -11.01 -11.28
CA ASN A 115 16.25 -9.72 -10.90
C ASN A 115 14.99 -9.89 -10.03
N ILE A 116 14.15 -10.90 -10.30
CA ILE A 116 13.01 -11.24 -9.42
C ILE A 116 13.51 -11.64 -8.03
N LYS A 117 14.56 -12.48 -7.95
CA LYS A 117 15.14 -12.87 -6.65
C LYS A 117 15.74 -11.67 -5.92
N ALA A 118 16.42 -10.78 -6.63
CA ALA A 118 16.95 -9.55 -6.06
C ALA A 118 15.83 -8.67 -5.46
N ALA A 119 14.70 -8.52 -6.18
CA ALA A 119 13.53 -7.81 -5.67
C ALA A 119 12.92 -8.50 -4.44
N GLN A 120 12.89 -9.84 -4.40
CA GLN A 120 12.46 -10.59 -3.21
C GLN A 120 13.37 -10.35 -2.00
N TYR A 121 14.69 -10.32 -2.19
CA TYR A 121 15.62 -9.98 -1.12
C TYR A 121 15.45 -8.53 -0.65
N SER A 122 15.21 -7.59 -1.56
CA SER A 122 14.89 -6.20 -1.23
C SER A 122 13.62 -6.11 -0.37
N TYR A 123 12.55 -6.81 -0.74
CA TYR A 123 11.34 -6.91 0.08
C TYR A 123 11.63 -7.47 1.48
N ARG A 124 12.46 -8.51 1.60
CA ARG A 124 12.85 -9.06 2.91
C ARG A 124 13.61 -8.05 3.77
N PHE A 125 14.44 -7.21 3.14
CA PHE A 125 15.15 -6.13 3.81
C PHE A 125 14.19 -5.07 4.32
N VAL A 126 13.34 -4.51 3.44
CA VAL A 126 12.31 -3.52 3.80
C VAL A 126 11.40 -4.08 4.90
N SER A 127 11.00 -5.34 4.80
CA SER A 127 10.18 -6.00 5.81
C SER A 127 10.86 -6.09 7.17
N SER A 128 12.18 -6.27 7.20
CA SER A 128 12.95 -6.29 8.45
C SER A 128 13.09 -4.89 9.04
N GLU A 129 13.32 -3.89 8.22
CA GLU A 129 13.37 -2.48 8.64
C GLU A 129 12.02 -2.01 9.22
N VAL A 130 10.91 -2.31 8.55
CA VAL A 130 9.56 -2.00 9.03
C VAL A 130 9.29 -2.66 10.38
N ARG A 131 9.63 -3.96 10.53
CA ARG A 131 9.51 -4.66 11.82
C ARG A 131 10.36 -4.01 12.91
N TYR A 132 11.58 -3.59 12.59
CA TYR A 132 12.45 -2.91 13.54
C TYR A 132 11.85 -1.58 13.99
N ARG A 133 11.42 -0.74 13.03
CA ARG A 133 10.77 0.56 13.32
C ARG A 133 9.52 0.39 14.16
N LEU A 134 8.68 -0.60 13.83
CA LEU A 134 7.48 -0.94 14.61
C LEU A 134 7.83 -1.31 16.06
N ARG A 135 8.84 -2.17 16.24
CA ARG A 135 9.27 -2.59 17.58
C ARG A 135 9.81 -1.43 18.40
N SER A 136 10.64 -0.58 17.80
CA SER A 136 11.18 0.62 18.46
C SER A 136 10.06 1.57 18.87
N ALA A 137 9.11 1.85 17.98
CA ALA A 137 7.96 2.70 18.28
C ALA A 137 7.09 2.12 19.41
N PHE A 138 6.86 0.81 19.40
CA PHE A 138 6.10 0.13 20.45
C PHE A 138 6.79 0.22 21.82
N ILE A 139 8.10 0.00 21.87
CA ILE A 139 8.88 0.14 23.12
C ILE A 139 8.88 1.60 23.61
N SER A 140 9.00 2.57 22.70
CA SER A 140 8.89 4.00 23.04
C SER A 140 7.53 4.35 23.63
N LEU A 141 6.44 3.79 23.09
CA LEU A 141 5.10 3.96 23.63
C LEU A 141 4.99 3.40 25.05
N LEU A 142 5.42 2.16 25.27
CA LEU A 142 5.41 1.54 26.60
C LEU A 142 6.19 2.36 27.62
N LYS A 143 7.37 2.86 27.23
CA LYS A 143 8.19 3.74 28.09
C LYS A 143 7.47 5.04 28.42
N ALA A 144 6.81 5.66 27.44
CA ALA A 144 6.07 6.90 27.66
C ALA A 144 4.87 6.69 28.60
N GLN A 145 4.15 5.57 28.47
CA GLN A 145 3.04 5.20 29.36
C GLN A 145 3.52 5.03 30.81
N GLU A 146 4.64 4.34 31.03
CA GLU A 146 5.20 4.18 32.38
C GLU A 146 5.67 5.52 32.97
N LEU A 147 6.32 6.36 32.16
CA LEU A 147 6.74 7.70 32.59
C LEU A 147 5.55 8.59 32.97
N MET A 148 4.43 8.50 32.26
CA MET A 148 3.20 9.21 32.62
C MET A 148 2.69 8.78 34.00
N LYS A 149 2.65 7.48 34.25
CA LYS A 149 2.22 6.92 35.54
C LYS A 149 3.09 7.42 36.70
N ILE A 150 4.41 7.37 36.54
CA ILE A 150 5.37 7.88 37.53
C ILE A 150 5.17 9.39 37.76
N THR A 151 5.00 10.16 36.69
CA THR A 151 4.82 11.62 36.78
C THR A 151 3.52 11.99 37.49
N GLU A 152 2.45 11.23 37.25
CA GLU A 152 1.16 11.41 37.93
C GLU A 152 1.28 11.14 39.43
N GLU A 153 2.01 10.10 39.81
CA GLU A 153 2.28 9.77 41.22
C GLU A 153 3.10 10.89 41.91
N ILE A 154 4.15 11.39 41.25
CA ILE A 154 4.92 12.54 41.75
C ILE A 154 4.02 13.78 41.92
N ALA A 155 3.15 14.06 40.96
CA ALA A 155 2.22 15.19 41.04
C ALA A 155 1.19 15.02 42.17
N ARG A 156 0.78 13.79 42.48
CA ARG A 156 -0.08 13.48 43.62
C ARG A 156 0.64 13.74 44.95
N ILE A 157 1.82 13.15 45.13
CA ILE A 157 2.65 13.35 46.34
C ILE A 157 2.90 14.85 46.59
N ARG A 158 3.24 15.61 45.54
CA ARG A 158 3.45 17.05 45.65
C ARG A 158 2.20 17.83 46.07
N ARG A 159 1.02 17.42 45.60
CA ARG A 159 -0.26 18.01 46.02
C ARG A 159 -0.55 17.71 47.49
N ASP A 160 -0.37 16.46 47.91
CA ASP A 160 -0.62 16.04 49.28
C ASP A 160 0.31 16.76 50.27
N ASN A 161 1.60 16.91 49.93
CA ASN A 161 2.55 17.68 50.73
C ASN A 161 2.17 19.18 50.86
N LEU A 162 1.61 19.78 49.80
CA LEU A 162 1.14 21.16 49.83
C LEU A 162 -0.02 21.33 50.83
N ILE A 163 -0.97 20.40 50.81
CA ILE A 163 -2.13 20.41 51.73
C ILE A 163 -1.66 20.34 53.19
N LEU A 164 -0.66 19.49 53.49
CA LEU A 164 -0.11 19.34 54.85
C LEU A 164 0.55 20.62 55.39
N ILE A 165 1.12 21.46 54.54
CA ILE A 165 1.78 22.72 54.95
C ILE A 165 0.76 23.85 55.15
N THR A 166 -0.38 23.79 54.45
CA THR A 166 -1.42 24.84 54.50
C THR A 166 -2.45 24.67 55.62
N LEU A 167 -2.36 23.59 56.39
CA LEU A 167 -3.19 23.30 57.57
C LEU A 167 -2.50 23.77 58.85
#